data_AF-A0A0M3KI40-F1
#
_entry.id   AF-A0A0M3KI40-F1
#
_cell.length_a   1.000
_cell.length_b   1.000
_cell.length_c   1.000
_cell.angle_alpha   90.00
_cell.angle_beta   90.00
_cell.angle_gamma   90.00
#
_symmetry.space_group_name_H-M   'P 1'
#
loop_
_entity.id
_entity.type
_entity.pdbx_description
1 polymer ?
#
loop_
_entity_poly.entity_id
_entity_poly.type
_entity_poly.pdbx_seq_one_letter_code
_entity_poly.pdbx_strand_id
1 'polypeptide(L)'
;LQKTARLSREEFDGKVKKNKTSTIPPTIPKHLQPGPVMPGARGQAATHPYECMTVTCLCPYFKKTFVSTTLIKGHIGSNNQCVLENGRPLTMAYRKEFRMMSDDERNRYHRAMTELKSSGEYDRLTVEHFRVGTASGAHAGPGFLPWHREFLKRVEIALRLVDPTVAIPYWDMVLDNYLDDPRDSILFSPLFVGENDALGNVVTGPYGYWSTTEGGNAIKRCN
;
A
#
# COMPACT_ATOMS: atom_id res chain seq x y z
N LEU A 1 -13.13 -19.02 17.18
CA LEU A 1 -12.08 -18.35 16.40
C LEU A 1 -12.24 -16.83 16.37
N GLN A 2 -13.31 -16.26 15.79
CA GLN A 2 -13.54 -14.80 15.79
C GLN A 2 -13.62 -14.17 17.19
N LYS A 3 -14.31 -14.82 18.13
CA LYS A 3 -14.40 -14.36 19.53
C LYS A 3 -13.04 -14.36 20.22
N THR A 4 -12.21 -15.35 19.92
CA THR A 4 -10.85 -15.50 20.45
C THR A 4 -9.91 -14.44 19.89
N ALA A 5 -10.01 -14.13 18.60
CA ALA A 5 -9.26 -13.05 17.94
C ALA A 5 -9.68 -11.65 18.45
N ARG A 6 -10.98 -11.46 18.75
CA ARG A 6 -11.48 -10.21 19.36
C ARG A 6 -10.92 -10.02 20.77
N LEU A 7 -10.93 -11.07 21.58
CA LEU A 7 -10.42 -11.04 22.95
C LEU A 7 -8.91 -10.85 23.00
N SER A 8 -8.15 -11.51 22.12
CA SER A 8 -6.69 -11.31 22.05
C SER A 8 -6.32 -9.90 21.62
N ARG A 9 -7.13 -9.28 20.75
CA ARG A 9 -6.95 -7.89 20.32
C ARG A 9 -7.32 -6.88 21.39
N GLU A 10 -8.41 -7.09 22.12
CA GLU A 10 -8.79 -6.26 23.27
C GLU A 10 -7.71 -6.33 24.37
N GLU A 11 -7.11 -7.49 24.58
CA GLU A 11 -6.00 -7.68 25.51
C GLU A 11 -4.71 -6.99 25.03
N PHE A 12 -4.39 -7.11 23.73
CA PHE A 12 -3.25 -6.42 23.11
C PHE A 12 -3.41 -4.90 23.17
N ASP A 13 -4.57 -4.36 22.80
CA ASP A 13 -4.88 -2.93 22.89
C ASP A 13 -4.86 -2.43 24.33
N GLY A 14 -5.28 -3.26 25.29
CA GLY A 14 -5.16 -2.98 26.73
C GLY A 14 -3.70 -2.89 27.21
N LYS A 15 -2.82 -3.72 26.67
CA LYS A 15 -1.36 -3.69 26.95
C LYS A 15 -0.68 -2.49 26.27
N VAL A 16 -1.05 -2.16 25.03
CA VAL A 16 -0.55 -0.99 24.29
C VAL A 16 -0.98 0.32 24.95
N LYS A 17 -2.22 0.43 25.43
CA LYS A 17 -2.70 1.63 26.16
C LYS A 17 -1.98 1.85 27.50
N LYS A 18 -1.50 0.77 28.15
CA LYS A 18 -0.72 0.85 29.40
C LYS A 18 0.74 1.25 29.18
N ASN A 19 1.33 0.91 28.03
CA ASN A 19 2.65 1.38 27.62
C ASN A 19 2.53 2.55 26.65
N LYS A 20 2.35 3.77 27.19
CA LYS A 20 2.48 5.03 26.44
C LYS A 20 3.94 5.33 26.02
N THR A 21 4.70 4.33 25.58
CA THR A 21 5.80 4.58 24.66
C THR A 21 5.18 4.75 23.30
N SER A 22 5.14 5.99 22.81
CA SER A 22 4.88 6.28 21.40
C SER A 22 5.71 5.29 20.58
N THR A 23 5.07 4.33 19.93
CA THR A 23 5.73 3.40 19.01
C THR A 23 6.07 4.19 17.76
N ILE A 24 7.00 5.14 17.90
CA ILE A 24 7.69 5.76 16.80
C ILE A 24 8.44 4.60 16.15
N PRO A 25 8.20 4.29 14.87
CA PRO A 25 8.96 3.26 14.20
C PRO A 25 10.45 3.57 14.35
N PRO A 26 11.31 2.56 14.57
CA PRO A 26 12.73 2.79 14.79
C PRO A 26 13.29 3.69 13.69
N THR A 27 14.02 4.73 14.08
CA THR A 27 14.61 5.68 13.15
C THR A 27 15.54 4.93 12.20
N ILE A 28 15.40 5.17 10.89
CA ILE A 28 16.27 4.54 9.89
C ILE A 28 17.73 4.85 10.25
N PRO A 29 18.59 3.85 10.45
CA PRO A 29 20.00 4.05 10.73
C PRO A 29 20.62 5.02 9.72
N LYS A 30 21.51 5.94 10.16
CA LYS A 30 22.09 6.99 9.30
C LYS A 30 22.67 6.46 7.98
N HIS A 31 23.27 5.26 7.99
CA HIS A 31 23.86 4.63 6.80
C HIS A 31 22.83 4.07 5.80
N LEU A 32 21.55 3.95 6.20
CA LEU A 32 20.43 3.56 5.34
C LEU A 32 19.56 4.77 4.97
N GLN A 33 19.88 5.97 5.45
CA GLN A 33 19.20 7.18 5.04
C GLN A 33 19.66 7.57 3.62
N PRO A 34 18.74 8.05 2.76
CA PRO A 34 19.11 8.52 1.43
C PRO A 34 20.19 9.61 1.52
N GLY A 35 21.22 9.52 0.69
CA GLY A 35 22.22 10.57 0.55
C GLY A 35 21.60 11.88 0.00
N PRO A 36 22.31 13.01 0.10
CA PRO A 36 21.87 14.27 -0.49
C PRO A 36 21.61 14.12 -1.99
N VAL A 37 20.45 14.58 -2.45
CA VAL A 37 20.10 14.57 -3.88
C VAL A 37 20.58 15.87 -4.51
N MET A 38 21.49 15.78 -5.49
CA MET A 38 22.02 16.95 -6.21
C MET A 38 20.89 17.77 -6.89
N PRO A 39 20.95 19.11 -6.89
CA PRO A 39 20.00 19.93 -7.64
C PRO A 39 19.95 19.55 -9.13
N GLY A 40 18.75 19.40 -9.69
CA GLY A 40 18.54 19.00 -11.09
C GLY A 40 18.60 17.49 -11.34
N ALA A 41 18.80 16.67 -10.30
CA ALA A 41 18.73 15.21 -10.44
C ALA A 41 17.33 14.76 -10.89
N ARG A 42 17.28 13.68 -11.67
CA ARG A 42 16.03 13.09 -12.16
C ARG A 42 15.09 12.74 -11.00
N GLY A 43 13.83 13.11 -11.12
CA GLY A 43 12.79 12.85 -10.12
C GLY A 43 12.69 13.89 -8.99
N GLN A 44 13.38 15.03 -9.12
CA GLN A 44 13.12 16.24 -8.31
C GLN A 44 11.97 17.10 -8.86
N ALA A 45 11.78 17.09 -10.18
CA ALA A 45 10.62 17.60 -10.88
C ALA A 45 10.11 16.51 -11.82
N ALA A 46 8.79 16.43 -12.00
CA ALA A 46 8.14 15.38 -12.76
C ALA A 46 6.91 15.92 -13.49
N THR A 47 6.53 15.22 -14.56
CA THR A 47 5.24 15.43 -15.23
C THR A 47 4.18 14.47 -14.69
N HIS A 48 4.62 13.30 -14.22
CA HIS A 48 3.77 12.27 -13.63
C HIS A 48 4.23 11.92 -12.19
N PRO A 49 3.32 11.67 -11.23
CA PRO A 49 3.70 11.40 -9.84
C PRO A 49 4.66 10.21 -9.67
N TYR A 50 4.59 9.21 -10.55
CA TYR A 50 5.46 8.02 -10.51
C TYR A 50 6.92 8.28 -10.88
N GLU A 51 7.21 9.40 -11.52
CA GLU A 51 8.58 9.82 -11.85
C GLU A 51 9.27 10.48 -10.66
N CYS A 52 8.52 10.88 -9.63
CA CYS A 52 9.07 11.49 -8.43
C CYS A 52 9.91 10.49 -7.63
N MET A 53 11.05 10.98 -7.15
CA MET A 53 11.98 10.26 -6.29
C MET A 53 12.05 10.85 -4.87
N THR A 54 11.40 12.00 -4.64
CA THR A 54 11.34 12.66 -3.34
C THR A 54 9.90 13.01 -2.96
N VAL A 55 9.66 13.12 -1.64
CA VAL A 55 8.39 13.61 -1.08
C VAL A 55 8.08 15.04 -1.57
N THR A 56 9.10 15.87 -1.73
CA THR A 56 8.95 17.25 -2.22
C THR A 56 8.47 17.30 -3.67
N CYS A 57 9.02 16.45 -4.56
CA CYS A 57 8.54 16.32 -5.94
C CYS A 57 7.07 15.88 -5.98
N LEU A 58 6.68 14.94 -5.10
CA LEU A 58 5.35 14.37 -5.09
C LEU A 58 4.29 15.34 -4.53
N CYS A 59 4.71 16.32 -3.71
CA CYS A 59 3.81 17.18 -2.95
C CYS A 59 2.67 17.84 -3.78
N PRO A 60 2.94 18.42 -4.96
CA PRO A 60 1.91 19.07 -5.76
C PRO A 60 0.84 18.12 -6.31
N TYR A 61 1.08 16.81 -6.28
CA TYR A 61 0.14 15.80 -6.76
C TYR A 61 -0.90 15.39 -5.71
N PHE A 62 -0.66 15.66 -4.43
CA PHE A 62 -1.66 15.47 -3.38
C PHE A 62 -2.74 16.55 -3.50
N LYS A 63 -3.73 16.27 -4.35
CA LYS A 63 -4.92 17.06 -4.56
C LYS A 63 -6.02 16.45 -3.71
N LYS A 64 -6.51 17.17 -2.72
CA LYS A 64 -7.85 16.91 -2.24
C LYS A 64 -8.59 18.22 -2.14
N THR A 65 -9.83 18.16 -2.59
CA THR A 65 -10.87 19.15 -2.39
C THR A 65 -10.79 20.40 -3.26
N PHE A 66 -11.81 20.56 -4.10
CA PHE A 66 -12.24 21.89 -4.52
C PHE A 66 -12.96 22.53 -3.33
N VAL A 67 -12.34 23.50 -2.68
CA VAL A 67 -13.04 24.36 -1.71
C VAL A 67 -13.35 25.66 -2.44
N SER A 68 -14.64 25.91 -2.67
CA SER A 68 -15.10 27.15 -3.32
C SER A 68 -14.31 27.49 -4.58
N THR A 69 -14.29 26.57 -5.56
CA THR A 69 -13.60 26.66 -6.86
C THR A 69 -12.07 26.69 -6.84
N THR A 70 -11.42 26.69 -5.68
CA THR A 70 -9.96 26.68 -5.56
C THR A 70 -9.45 25.25 -5.36
N LEU A 71 -8.52 24.81 -6.20
CA LEU A 71 -7.82 23.54 -6.04
C LEU A 71 -6.75 23.70 -4.96
N ILE A 72 -6.97 23.11 -3.78
CA ILE A 72 -5.94 23.07 -2.75
C ILE A 72 -5.02 21.87 -3.04
N LYS A 73 -3.74 22.16 -3.22
CA LYS A 73 -2.69 21.16 -3.41
C LYS A 73 -1.83 21.09 -2.15
N GLY A 74 -1.16 19.95 -1.97
CA GLY A 74 0.01 19.91 -1.10
C GLY A 74 1.01 21.01 -1.50
N HIS A 75 1.59 21.68 -0.52
CA HIS A 75 2.58 22.74 -0.72
C HIS A 75 3.85 22.46 0.09
N ILE A 76 4.96 23.05 -0.34
CA ILE A 76 6.22 22.96 0.38
C ILE A 76 6.25 24.03 1.47
N GLY A 77 6.30 23.60 2.73
CA GLY A 77 6.44 24.49 3.87
C GLY A 77 7.87 25.00 4.06
N SER A 78 8.06 25.88 5.04
CA SER A 78 9.35 26.57 5.33
C SER A 78 10.55 25.64 5.55
N ASN A 79 10.32 24.41 6.02
CA ASN A 79 11.37 23.43 6.32
C ASN A 79 11.59 22.41 5.18
N ASN A 80 11.21 22.77 3.95
CA ASN A 80 11.23 21.87 2.79
C ASN A 80 10.42 20.57 2.99
N GLN A 81 9.37 20.66 3.82
CA GLN A 81 8.45 19.56 4.11
C GLN A 81 7.19 19.69 3.25
N CYS A 82 6.68 18.57 2.75
CA CYS A 82 5.39 18.59 2.08
C CYS A 82 4.26 18.69 3.11
N VAL A 83 3.41 19.70 2.98
CA VAL A 83 2.26 19.94 3.86
C VAL A 83 0.98 19.70 3.05
N LEU A 84 0.13 18.82 3.56
CA LEU A 84 -1.17 18.47 2.96
C LEU A 84 -2.22 19.56 3.24
N GLU A 85 -3.37 19.49 2.56
CA GLU A 85 -4.49 20.42 2.74
C GLU A 85 -4.90 20.58 4.23
N ASN A 86 -4.92 19.48 4.97
CA ASN A 86 -5.29 19.48 6.39
C ASN A 86 -4.18 20.02 7.32
N GLY A 87 -3.14 20.65 6.79
CA GLY A 87 -2.00 21.20 7.52
C GLY A 87 -1.02 20.16 8.05
N ARG A 88 -1.27 18.86 7.84
CA ARG A 88 -0.37 17.80 8.31
C ARG A 88 0.79 17.60 7.35
N PRO A 89 2.01 17.37 7.86
CA PRO A 89 3.13 17.02 6.99
C PRO A 89 2.92 15.62 6.41
N LEU A 90 3.27 15.44 5.13
CA LEU A 90 3.37 14.13 4.52
C LEU A 90 4.64 13.44 5.03
N THR A 91 4.47 12.36 5.75
CA THR A 91 5.58 11.56 6.29
C THR A 91 5.89 10.36 5.40
N MET A 92 7.07 9.75 5.60
CA MET A 92 7.41 8.47 4.99
C MET A 92 6.35 7.39 5.31
N ALA A 93 6.10 6.50 4.35
CA ALA A 93 5.15 5.41 4.53
C ALA A 93 5.71 4.40 5.55
N TYR A 94 4.86 3.94 6.47
CA TYR A 94 5.23 2.87 7.40
C TYR A 94 4.48 1.58 7.01
N ARG A 95 5.21 0.64 6.42
CA ARG A 95 4.66 -0.65 6.00
C ARG A 95 4.56 -1.58 7.20
N LYS A 96 3.33 -1.98 7.54
CA LYS A 96 3.02 -2.86 8.68
C LYS A 96 2.64 -4.25 8.18
N GLU A 97 2.85 -5.25 9.03
CA GLU A 97 2.31 -6.58 8.80
C GLU A 97 0.78 -6.48 8.73
N PHE A 98 0.17 -7.12 7.72
CA PHE A 98 -1.24 -6.91 7.38
C PHE A 98 -2.21 -7.27 8.51
N ARG A 99 -1.95 -8.36 9.24
CA ARG A 99 -2.75 -8.83 10.38
C ARG A 99 -2.59 -7.95 11.61
N MET A 100 -1.50 -7.19 11.70
CA MET A 100 -1.24 -6.24 12.79
C MET A 100 -1.85 -4.85 12.58
N MET A 101 -2.53 -4.61 11.45
CA MET A 101 -3.24 -3.35 11.21
C MET A 101 -4.50 -3.24 12.09
N SER A 102 -4.77 -2.02 12.56
CA SER A 102 -6.08 -1.68 13.12
C SER A 102 -7.18 -1.80 12.05
N ASP A 103 -8.44 -1.89 12.47
CA ASP A 103 -9.56 -1.99 11.52
C ASP A 103 -9.65 -0.76 10.64
N ASP A 104 -9.42 0.41 11.24
CA ASP A 104 -9.40 1.68 10.55
C ASP A 104 -8.26 1.75 9.50
N GLU A 105 -7.04 1.36 9.86
CA GLU A 105 -5.93 1.27 8.89
C GLU A 105 -6.25 0.30 7.75
N ARG A 106 -6.76 -0.89 8.05
CA ARG A 106 -7.08 -1.92 7.06
C ARG A 106 -8.22 -1.48 6.13
N ASN A 107 -9.26 -0.87 6.69
CA ASN A 107 -10.38 -0.34 5.92
C ASN A 107 -9.96 0.81 5.00
N ARG A 108 -9.05 1.70 5.45
CA ARG A 108 -8.46 2.72 4.57
C ARG A 108 -7.69 2.09 3.41
N TYR A 109 -6.86 1.08 3.70
CA TYR A 109 -6.09 0.38 2.68
C TYR A 109 -7.00 -0.30 1.65
N HIS A 110 -8.00 -1.07 2.08
CA HIS A 110 -8.95 -1.73 1.19
C HIS A 110 -9.72 -0.72 0.34
N ARG A 111 -10.21 0.37 0.94
CA ARG A 111 -10.89 1.43 0.20
C ARG A 111 -9.99 2.06 -0.86
N ALA A 112 -8.73 2.34 -0.52
CA ALA A 112 -7.78 2.89 -1.49
C ALA A 112 -7.51 1.91 -2.64
N MET A 113 -7.36 0.62 -2.35
CA MET A 113 -7.22 -0.43 -3.37
C MET A 113 -8.44 -0.51 -4.28
N THR A 114 -9.65 -0.48 -3.73
CA THR A 114 -10.90 -0.50 -4.52
C THR A 114 -11.05 0.75 -5.38
N GLU A 115 -10.65 1.93 -4.89
CA GLU A 115 -10.62 3.17 -5.70
C GLU A 115 -9.63 3.07 -6.87
N LEU A 116 -8.45 2.47 -6.64
CA LEU A 116 -7.49 2.23 -7.73
C LEU A 116 -8.06 1.23 -8.74
N LYS A 117 -8.80 0.22 -8.29
CA LYS A 117 -9.47 -0.72 -9.20
C LYS A 117 -10.57 -0.04 -10.01
N SER A 118 -11.44 0.75 -9.39
CA SER A 118 -12.55 1.43 -10.08
C SER A 118 -12.08 2.51 -11.06
N SER A 119 -10.96 3.19 -10.77
CA SER A 119 -10.35 4.17 -11.67
C SER A 119 -9.57 3.54 -12.83
N GLY A 120 -9.36 2.21 -12.81
CA GLY A 120 -8.55 1.48 -13.79
C GLY A 120 -7.04 1.60 -13.54
N GLU A 121 -6.61 2.34 -12.53
CA GLU A 121 -5.19 2.54 -12.21
C GLU A 121 -4.52 1.25 -11.71
N TYR A 122 -5.25 0.43 -10.94
CA TYR A 122 -4.80 -0.90 -10.53
C TYR A 122 -4.55 -1.80 -11.76
N ASP A 123 -5.44 -1.74 -12.76
CA ASP A 123 -5.33 -2.55 -13.98
C ASP A 123 -4.20 -2.04 -14.86
N ARG A 124 -4.02 -0.72 -14.97
CA ARG A 124 -2.87 -0.11 -15.66
C ARG A 124 -1.54 -0.58 -15.07
N LEU A 125 -1.40 -0.58 -13.74
CA LEU A 125 -0.23 -1.08 -13.02
C LEU A 125 -0.02 -2.59 -13.24
N THR A 126 -1.11 -3.37 -13.26
CA THR A 126 -1.07 -4.80 -13.55
C THR A 126 -0.55 -5.08 -14.97
N VAL A 127 -1.04 -4.33 -15.97
CA VAL A 127 -0.56 -4.44 -17.36
C VAL A 127 0.91 -4.03 -17.48
N GLU A 128 1.35 -3.01 -16.74
CA GLU A 128 2.76 -2.61 -16.69
C GLU A 128 3.65 -3.75 -16.19
N HIS A 129 3.26 -4.43 -15.11
CA HIS A 129 3.94 -5.63 -14.63
C HIS A 129 3.91 -6.77 -15.67
N PHE A 130 2.75 -7.07 -16.23
CA PHE A 130 2.58 -8.14 -17.22
C PHE A 130 3.52 -7.98 -18.42
N ARG A 131 3.61 -6.76 -19.00
CA ARG A 131 4.47 -6.46 -20.15
C ARG A 131 5.96 -6.68 -19.86
N VAL A 132 6.41 -6.39 -18.65
CA VAL A 132 7.80 -6.64 -18.26
C VAL A 132 8.00 -8.09 -17.84
N GLY A 133 6.98 -8.80 -17.36
CA GLY A 133 7.04 -10.25 -17.11
C GLY A 133 7.25 -11.07 -18.38
N THR A 134 6.67 -10.62 -19.50
CA THR A 134 6.92 -11.21 -20.84
C THR A 134 8.31 -10.90 -21.41
N ALA A 135 9.04 -9.96 -20.80
CA ALA A 135 10.41 -9.60 -21.16
C ALA A 135 11.39 -10.05 -20.05
N SER A 136 12.65 -10.33 -20.34
CA SER A 136 13.61 -10.87 -19.35
C SER A 136 14.14 -9.86 -18.31
N GLY A 137 13.39 -8.80 -17.98
CA GLY A 137 13.90 -7.67 -17.18
C GLY A 137 13.52 -7.68 -15.69
N ALA A 138 12.34 -8.21 -15.35
CA ALA A 138 11.78 -8.14 -13.99
C ALA A 138 11.83 -9.47 -13.22
N HIS A 139 12.10 -10.60 -13.88
CA HIS A 139 12.06 -11.94 -13.30
C HIS A 139 13.30 -12.74 -13.65
N ALA A 140 13.63 -13.75 -12.84
CA ALA A 140 14.71 -14.72 -13.08
C ALA A 140 16.10 -14.09 -13.35
N GLY A 141 16.40 -12.94 -12.75
CA GLY A 141 17.67 -12.25 -12.92
C GLY A 141 17.94 -11.17 -11.86
N PRO A 142 19.10 -10.49 -11.92
CA PRO A 142 19.50 -9.49 -10.92
C PRO A 142 18.60 -8.24 -10.89
N GLY A 143 17.82 -8.02 -11.96
CA GLY A 143 16.81 -6.96 -12.04
C GLY A 143 15.58 -7.18 -11.17
N PHE A 144 15.36 -8.41 -10.66
CA PHE A 144 14.13 -8.77 -9.94
C PHE A 144 13.82 -7.84 -8.75
N LEU A 145 14.75 -7.72 -7.80
CA LEU A 145 14.56 -6.90 -6.61
C LEU A 145 14.46 -5.39 -6.89
N PRO A 146 15.37 -4.77 -7.67
CA PRO A 146 15.27 -3.33 -7.91
C PRO A 146 14.04 -2.96 -8.72
N TRP A 147 13.62 -3.77 -9.70
CA TRP A 147 12.42 -3.51 -10.48
C TRP A 147 11.17 -3.56 -9.60
N HIS A 148 11.00 -4.63 -8.80
CA HIS A 148 9.84 -4.77 -7.91
C HIS A 148 9.82 -3.70 -6.80
N ARG A 149 10.98 -3.28 -6.29
CA ARG A 149 11.08 -2.17 -5.34
C ARG A 149 10.56 -0.87 -5.94
N GLU A 150 10.92 -0.57 -7.19
CA GLU A 150 10.45 0.62 -7.89
C GLU A 150 8.97 0.53 -8.24
N PHE A 151 8.51 -0.66 -8.67
CA PHE A 151 7.09 -0.92 -8.92
C PHE A 151 6.24 -0.72 -7.66
N LEU A 152 6.65 -1.29 -6.52
CA LEU A 152 5.95 -1.08 -5.23
C LEU A 152 5.96 0.39 -4.78
N LYS A 153 7.01 1.16 -5.10
CA LYS A 153 7.01 2.61 -4.86
C LYS A 153 5.88 3.28 -5.67
N ARG A 154 5.68 2.91 -6.95
CA ARG A 154 4.59 3.47 -7.78
C ARG A 154 3.22 3.09 -7.23
N VAL A 155 3.02 1.81 -6.85
CA VAL A 155 1.79 1.35 -6.21
C VAL A 155 1.52 2.14 -4.91
N GLU A 156 2.55 2.39 -4.10
CA GLU A 156 2.40 3.13 -2.84
C GLU A 156 2.09 4.61 -3.09
N ILE A 157 2.68 5.22 -4.12
CA ILE A 157 2.30 6.56 -4.57
C ILE A 157 0.83 6.59 -4.98
N ALA A 158 0.36 5.63 -5.79
CA ALA A 158 -1.02 5.55 -6.24
C ALA A 158 -2.01 5.48 -5.06
N LEU A 159 -1.74 4.59 -4.11
CA LEU A 159 -2.54 4.45 -2.88
C LEU A 159 -2.56 5.74 -2.07
N ARG A 160 -1.42 6.42 -1.95
CA ARG A 160 -1.31 7.62 -1.15
C ARG A 160 -1.94 8.84 -1.79
N LEU A 161 -2.00 8.91 -3.12
CA LEU A 161 -2.79 9.92 -3.82
C LEU A 161 -4.29 9.80 -3.50
N VAL A 162 -4.78 8.58 -3.24
CA VAL A 162 -6.14 8.36 -2.72
C VAL A 162 -6.24 8.70 -1.24
N ASP A 163 -5.35 8.15 -0.40
CA ASP A 163 -5.29 8.39 1.04
C ASP A 163 -3.85 8.56 1.52
N PRO A 164 -3.41 9.80 1.85
CA PRO A 164 -2.02 10.07 2.20
C PRO A 164 -1.50 9.34 3.44
N THR A 165 -2.40 8.73 4.23
CA THR A 165 -2.07 8.00 5.47
C THR A 165 -1.88 6.50 5.24
N VAL A 166 -2.21 5.98 4.06
CA VAL A 166 -2.08 4.57 3.72
C VAL A 166 -0.64 4.23 3.34
N ALA A 167 -0.23 3.00 3.67
CA ALA A 167 1.02 2.40 3.23
C ALA A 167 0.70 0.98 2.72
N ILE A 168 1.54 0.44 1.84
CA ILE A 168 1.40 -0.95 1.41
C ILE A 168 1.71 -1.85 2.62
N PRO A 169 0.78 -2.72 3.07
CA PRO A 169 1.11 -3.72 4.09
C PRO A 169 2.01 -4.79 3.50
N TYR A 170 2.77 -5.47 4.37
CA TYR A 170 3.43 -6.71 4.00
C TYR A 170 2.69 -7.91 4.58
N TRP A 171 2.82 -9.04 3.91
CA TRP A 171 2.35 -10.33 4.39
C TRP A 171 3.58 -11.18 4.74
N ASP A 172 3.72 -11.50 6.02
CA ASP A 172 4.70 -12.49 6.45
C ASP A 172 4.17 -13.91 6.24
N MET A 173 4.48 -14.49 5.09
CA MET A 173 4.07 -15.85 4.73
C MET A 173 4.74 -16.94 5.58
N VAL A 174 5.83 -16.65 6.30
CA VAL A 174 6.50 -17.63 7.16
C VAL A 174 5.56 -18.05 8.31
N LEU A 175 4.73 -17.12 8.79
CA LEU A 175 3.72 -17.43 9.81
C LEU A 175 2.67 -18.44 9.32
N ASP A 176 2.30 -18.37 8.04
CA ASP A 176 1.29 -19.26 7.46
C ASP A 176 1.87 -20.61 7.06
N ASN A 177 3.18 -20.68 6.81
CA ASN A 177 3.88 -21.93 6.54
C ASN A 177 3.86 -22.90 7.74
N TYR A 178 3.53 -22.43 8.95
CA TYR A 178 3.39 -23.26 10.15
C TYR A 178 1.96 -23.80 10.36
N LEU A 179 1.00 -23.46 9.50
CA LEU A 179 -0.32 -24.06 9.51
C LEU A 179 -0.27 -25.47 8.91
N ASP A 180 -1.14 -26.37 9.38
CA ASP A 180 -1.32 -27.70 8.76
C ASP A 180 -1.71 -27.55 7.27
N ASP A 181 -2.53 -26.54 6.99
CA ASP A 181 -2.87 -26.10 5.65
C ASP A 181 -2.71 -24.57 5.52
N PRO A 182 -1.74 -24.07 4.73
CA PRO A 182 -1.58 -22.63 4.51
C PRO A 182 -2.82 -21.93 3.92
N ARG A 183 -3.73 -22.67 3.29
CA ARG A 183 -5.02 -22.15 2.78
C ARG A 183 -5.97 -21.72 3.89
N ASP A 184 -5.76 -22.19 5.12
CA ASP A 184 -6.53 -21.79 6.30
C ASP A 184 -6.09 -20.44 6.89
N SER A 185 -5.11 -19.76 6.25
CA SER A 185 -4.68 -18.43 6.68
C SER A 185 -5.86 -17.45 6.74
N ILE A 186 -5.93 -16.67 7.82
CA ILE A 186 -6.95 -15.62 7.99
C ILE A 186 -6.92 -14.59 6.86
N LEU A 187 -5.79 -14.46 6.13
CA LEU A 187 -5.73 -13.58 4.97
C LEU A 187 -6.75 -13.96 3.90
N PHE A 188 -7.14 -15.22 3.82
CA PHE A 188 -8.11 -15.74 2.88
C PHE A 188 -9.57 -15.65 3.37
N SER A 189 -9.83 -14.79 4.37
CA SER A 189 -11.16 -14.50 4.89
C SER A 189 -11.74 -13.20 4.31
N PRO A 190 -13.06 -12.93 4.48
CA PRO A 190 -13.70 -11.69 4.01
C PRO A 190 -13.14 -10.43 4.69
N LEU A 191 -12.44 -10.58 5.82
CA LEU A 191 -11.79 -9.48 6.54
C LEU A 191 -10.55 -8.94 5.82
N PHE A 192 -9.95 -9.76 4.94
CA PHE A 192 -8.69 -9.47 4.25
C PHE A 192 -8.89 -9.58 2.73
N VAL A 193 -8.40 -10.65 2.08
CA VAL A 193 -8.39 -10.75 0.62
C VAL A 193 -9.57 -11.54 0.03
N GLY A 194 -10.47 -12.02 0.89
CA GLY A 194 -11.67 -12.75 0.48
C GLY A 194 -11.49 -14.26 0.39
N GLU A 195 -12.61 -14.95 0.54
CA GLU A 195 -12.79 -16.39 0.38
C GLU A 195 -13.13 -16.72 -1.07
N ASN A 196 -12.86 -17.97 -1.46
CA ASN A 196 -13.20 -18.48 -2.78
C ASN A 196 -14.43 -19.40 -2.75
N ASP A 197 -15.14 -19.44 -3.88
CA ASP A 197 -16.19 -20.42 -4.12
C ASP A 197 -15.60 -21.80 -4.50
N ALA A 198 -16.48 -22.78 -4.77
CA ALA A 198 -16.09 -24.12 -5.21
C ALA A 198 -15.33 -24.16 -6.54
N LEU A 199 -15.41 -23.10 -7.35
CA LEU A 199 -14.72 -22.93 -8.63
C LEU A 199 -13.40 -22.14 -8.47
N GLY A 200 -13.04 -21.78 -7.23
CA GLY A 200 -11.83 -21.02 -6.91
C GLY A 200 -11.97 -19.51 -7.12
N ASN A 201 -13.16 -18.99 -7.43
CA ASN A 201 -13.36 -17.54 -7.63
C ASN A 201 -13.42 -16.84 -6.28
N VAL A 202 -12.70 -15.74 -6.10
CA VAL A 202 -12.80 -14.88 -4.92
C VAL A 202 -14.13 -14.12 -4.97
N VAL A 203 -15.05 -14.44 -4.07
CA VAL A 203 -16.45 -13.96 -4.09
C VAL A 203 -16.84 -13.14 -2.86
N THR A 204 -15.98 -13.09 -1.83
CA THR A 204 -16.24 -12.30 -0.61
C THR A 204 -15.16 -11.25 -0.35
N GLY A 205 -15.42 -10.38 0.62
CA GLY A 205 -14.46 -9.36 1.06
C GLY A 205 -14.30 -8.18 0.09
N PRO A 206 -13.31 -7.31 0.33
CA PRO A 206 -13.13 -6.06 -0.42
C PRO A 206 -12.72 -6.27 -1.89
N TYR A 207 -12.27 -7.48 -2.24
CA TYR A 207 -11.78 -7.83 -3.57
C TYR A 207 -12.67 -8.87 -4.28
N GLY A 208 -13.85 -9.17 -3.72
CA GLY A 208 -14.82 -10.08 -4.35
C GLY A 208 -15.20 -9.60 -5.74
N TYR A 209 -15.26 -10.53 -6.70
CA TYR A 209 -15.64 -10.28 -8.10
C TYR A 209 -14.79 -9.21 -8.82
N TRP A 210 -13.55 -9.00 -8.38
CA TRP A 210 -12.62 -8.18 -9.15
C TRP A 210 -12.33 -8.86 -10.49
N SER A 211 -12.69 -8.19 -11.58
CA SER A 211 -12.36 -8.65 -12.93
C SER A 211 -10.84 -8.65 -13.15
N THR A 212 -10.34 -9.60 -13.94
CA THR A 212 -8.92 -9.64 -14.32
C THR A 212 -8.71 -8.93 -15.65
N THR A 213 -7.49 -8.44 -15.88
CA THR A 213 -7.09 -7.84 -17.17
C THR A 213 -7.12 -8.83 -18.33
N GLU A 214 -7.21 -10.13 -18.03
CA GLU A 214 -7.31 -11.24 -18.99
C GLU A 214 -8.78 -11.59 -19.34
N GLY A 215 -9.76 -10.84 -18.81
CA GLY A 215 -11.17 -11.03 -19.11
C GLY A 215 -11.92 -11.94 -18.13
N GLY A 216 -11.29 -12.38 -17.04
CA GLY A 216 -11.96 -13.09 -15.96
C GLY A 216 -12.93 -12.18 -15.19
N ASN A 217 -14.06 -12.72 -14.74
CA ASN A 217 -15.06 -12.01 -13.95
C ASN A 217 -14.78 -12.02 -12.43
N ALA A 218 -13.75 -12.75 -12.00
CA ALA A 218 -13.25 -12.78 -10.63
C ALA A 218 -11.78 -13.19 -10.62
N ILE A 219 -11.06 -12.80 -9.57
CA ILE A 219 -9.74 -13.37 -9.25
C ILE A 219 -9.92 -14.85 -8.91
N LYS A 220 -9.10 -15.72 -9.49
CA LYS A 220 -9.08 -17.15 -9.16
C LYS A 220 -7.92 -17.49 -8.22
N ARG A 221 -8.20 -18.32 -7.22
CA ARG A 221 -7.21 -18.93 -6.32
C ARG A 221 -7.26 -20.45 -6.50
N CYS A 222 -6.10 -21.10 -6.45
CA CYS A 222 -6.05 -22.56 -6.49
C CYS A 222 -6.75 -23.13 -5.26
N ASN A 223 -7.67 -24.06 -5.50
CA ASN A 223 -8.27 -24.88 -4.45
C ASN A 223 -7.32 -25.98 -4.02
#